data_AF-A0A6P6SCF0-F1
#
_entry.id   AF-A0A6P6SCF0-F1
#
_cell.length_a   1.000
_cell.length_b   1.000
_cell.length_c   1.000
_cell.angle_alpha   90.00
_cell.angle_beta   90.00
_cell.angle_gamma   90.00
#
_symmetry.space_group_name_H-M   'P 1'
#
loop_
_entity.id
_entity.type
_entity.pdbx_description
1 polymer ?
#
loop_
_entity_poly.entity_id
_entity_poly.type
_entity_poly.pdbx_seq_one_letter_code
_entity_poly.pdbx_strand_id
1 'polypeptide(L)' 'MAKKFVAALLLCMVAIAAVHILKAEAVDENQFRDCYSTCHKECFNDGSGNGFTFCEMKCDADCAGKEIKAKIAEMAS' A
#
# COMPACT_ATOMS: atom_id res chain seq x y z
N MET A 1 1.88 41.01 11.66
CA MET A 1 2.69 40.23 10.71
C MET A 1 2.85 38.77 11.14
N ALA A 2 3.36 38.47 12.35
CA ALA A 2 3.58 37.09 12.83
C ALA A 2 2.40 36.12 12.68
N LYS A 3 1.17 36.52 13.03
CA LYS A 3 -0.03 35.66 12.88
C LYS A 3 -0.30 35.21 11.44
N LYS A 4 0.00 36.06 10.44
CA LYS A 4 -0.15 35.73 9.02
C LYS A 4 0.90 34.73 8.56
N PHE A 5 2.12 34.84 9.06
CA PHE A 5 3.21 33.88 8.80
C PHE A 5 2.92 32.52 9.43
N VAL A 6 2.44 32.48 10.67
CA VAL A 6 2.06 31.23 11.35
C VAL A 6 0.92 30.54 10.60
N ALA A 7 -0.10 31.28 10.17
CA ALA A 7 -1.20 30.71 9.38
C ALA A 7 -0.73 30.13 8.04
N ALA A 8 0.16 30.84 7.33
CA ALA A 8 0.73 30.35 6.08
C ALA A 8 1.57 29.09 6.29
N LEU A 9 2.39 29.06 7.35
CA LEU A 9 3.24 27.91 7.67
C LEU A 9 2.42 26.67 8.05
N LEU A 10 1.33 26.84 8.80
CA LEU A 10 0.40 25.76 9.12
C LEU A 10 -0.28 25.20 7.87
N LEU A 11 -0.74 26.07 6.96
CA LEU A 11 -1.31 25.64 5.68
C LEU A 11 -0.30 24.85 4.83
N CYS A 12 0.96 25.30 4.79
CA CYS A 12 2.01 24.58 4.09
C CYS A 12 2.26 23.19 4.70
N MET A 13 2.33 23.08 6.03
CA MET A 13 2.50 21.79 6.72
C MET A 13 1.35 20.82 6.38
N VAL A 14 0.10 21.31 6.40
CA VAL A 14 -1.07 20.51 6.06
C VAL A 14 -1.04 20.06 4.59
N ALA A 15 -0.68 20.95 3.67
CA ALA A 15 -0.57 20.61 2.25
C ALA A 15 0.52 19.56 1.99
N ILE A 16 1.68 19.71 2.64
CA ILE A 16 2.79 18.75 2.55
C ILE A 16 2.35 17.39 3.10
N ALA A 17 1.73 17.36 4.28
CA ALA A 17 1.22 16.14 4.88
C ALA A 17 0.20 15.43 3.96
N ALA A 18 -0.75 16.18 3.37
CA ALA A 18 -1.73 15.62 2.44
C ALA A 18 -1.07 14.99 1.20
N VAL A 19 -0.06 15.65 0.61
CA VAL A 19 0.68 15.12 -0.53
C VAL A 19 1.45 13.85 -0.17
N HIS A 20 2.05 13.78 1.02
CA HIS A 20 2.74 12.58 1.48
C HIS A 20 1.80 11.40 1.68
N ILE A 21 0.59 11.62 2.23
CA ILE A 21 -0.42 10.58 2.42
C ILE A 21 -0.86 10.00 1.07
N LEU A 22 -1.24 10.86 0.12
CA LEU A 22 -1.68 10.43 -1.21
C LEU A 22 -0.58 9.64 -1.95
N LYS A 23 0.68 10.07 -1.81
CA LYS A 23 1.80 9.38 -2.43
C LYS A 23 2.08 8.02 -1.76
N ALA A 24 1.92 7.94 -0.45
CA ALA A 24 2.05 6.68 0.28
C ALA A 24 0.97 5.68 -0.16
N GLU A 25 -0.31 6.11 -0.22
CA GLU A 25 -1.42 5.26 -0.69
C GLU A 25 -1.22 4.79 -2.14
N ALA A 26 -0.75 5.65 -3.03
CA ALA A 26 -0.49 5.26 -4.43
C ALA A 26 0.67 4.27 -4.59
N VAL A 27 1.71 4.36 -3.74
CA VAL A 27 2.82 3.39 -3.75
C VAL A 27 2.35 2.03 -3.20
N ASP A 28 1.54 2.06 -2.16
CA ASP A 28 0.93 0.90 -1.50
C ASP A 28 0.03 0.12 -2.47
N GLU A 29 -0.85 0.82 -3.19
CA GLU A 29 -1.75 0.24 -4.19
C GLU A 29 -0.96 -0.48 -5.31
N ASN A 30 0.13 0.13 -5.80
CA ASN A 30 0.95 -0.48 -6.84
C ASN A 30 1.68 -1.73 -6.34
N GLN A 31 2.23 -1.71 -5.11
CA GLN A 31 2.87 -2.89 -4.53
C GLN A 31 1.87 -4.03 -4.32
N PHE A 32 0.69 -3.72 -3.79
CA PHE A 32 -0.36 -4.71 -3.60
C PHE A 32 -0.78 -5.33 -4.93
N ARG A 33 -1.07 -4.49 -5.94
CA ARG A 33 -1.48 -4.95 -7.28
C ARG A 33 -0.45 -5.87 -7.92
N ASP A 34 0.83 -5.50 -7.86
CA ASP A 34 1.90 -6.27 -8.50
C ASP A 34 2.13 -7.61 -7.76
N CYS A 35 2.02 -7.61 -6.43
CA CYS A 35 2.00 -8.83 -5.61
C CYS A 35 0.82 -9.74 -5.99
N TYR A 36 -0.39 -9.18 -6.04
CA TYR A 36 -1.61 -9.92 -6.31
C TYR A 36 -1.60 -10.54 -7.71
N SER A 37 -1.23 -9.76 -8.73
CA SER A 37 -1.14 -10.23 -10.12
C SER A 37 -0.18 -11.43 -10.26
N THR A 38 0.99 -11.35 -9.62
CA THR A 38 1.98 -12.42 -9.63
C THR A 38 1.46 -13.65 -8.89
N CYS A 39 0.96 -13.47 -7.66
CA CYS A 39 0.41 -14.55 -6.85
C CYS A 39 -0.76 -15.26 -7.54
N HIS A 40 -1.69 -14.50 -8.12
CA HIS A 40 -2.87 -15.07 -8.75
C HIS A 40 -2.50 -15.87 -10.00
N LYS A 41 -1.53 -15.38 -10.79
CA LYS A 41 -0.98 -16.11 -11.93
C LYS A 41 -0.29 -17.40 -11.49
N GLU A 42 0.54 -17.36 -10.46
CA GLU A 42 1.23 -18.55 -9.94
C GLU A 42 0.23 -19.55 -9.36
N CYS A 43 -0.68 -19.10 -8.50
CA CYS A 43 -1.71 -19.92 -7.87
C CYS A 43 -2.58 -20.66 -8.89
N PHE A 44 -2.96 -19.97 -9.98
CA PHE A 44 -3.76 -20.57 -11.04
C PHE A 44 -2.96 -21.57 -11.89
N ASN A 45 -1.65 -21.37 -12.04
CA ASN A 45 -0.78 -22.17 -12.90
C ASN A 45 -0.01 -23.28 -12.17
N ASP A 46 -0.16 -23.42 -10.84
CA ASP A 46 0.62 -24.33 -9.97
C ASP A 46 0.28 -25.83 -10.15
N GLY A 47 -0.12 -26.23 -11.36
CA GLY A 47 -0.38 -27.62 -11.77
C GLY A 47 -1.62 -28.29 -11.16
N SER A 48 -2.22 -27.68 -10.13
CA SER A 48 -3.35 -28.24 -9.37
C SER A 48 -4.72 -27.76 -9.86
N GLY A 49 -4.75 -26.77 -10.76
CA GLY A 49 -6.00 -26.17 -11.24
C GLY A 49 -6.82 -25.55 -10.11
N ASN A 50 -6.17 -24.70 -9.29
CA ASN A 50 -6.86 -24.01 -8.21
C ASN A 50 -7.99 -23.12 -8.79
N GLY A 51 -9.15 -23.13 -8.15
CA GLY A 51 -10.28 -22.30 -8.57
C GLY A 51 -9.97 -20.81 -8.41
N PHE A 52 -10.59 -19.97 -9.25
CA PHE A 52 -10.41 -18.52 -9.22
C PHE A 52 -10.58 -17.93 -7.82
N THR A 53 -11.72 -18.21 -7.17
CA THR A 53 -12.04 -17.69 -5.82
C THR A 53 -11.06 -18.16 -4.74
N PHE A 54 -10.48 -19.35 -4.90
CA PHE A 54 -9.45 -19.81 -3.97
C PHE A 54 -8.18 -18.96 -4.12
N CYS A 55 -7.75 -18.72 -5.35
CA CYS A 55 -6.56 -17.91 -5.61
C CYS A 55 -6.77 -16.45 -5.22
N GLU A 56 -7.95 -15.90 -5.45
CA GLU A 56 -8.35 -14.56 -5.00
C GLU A 56 -8.17 -14.42 -3.47
N MET A 57 -8.86 -15.25 -2.69
CA MET A 57 -8.79 -15.18 -1.22
C MET A 57 -7.38 -15.44 -0.67
N LYS A 58 -6.65 -16.38 -1.27
CA LYS A 58 -5.27 -16.67 -0.87
C LYS A 58 -4.35 -15.47 -1.14
N CYS A 59 -4.41 -14.93 -2.34
CA CYS A 59 -3.51 -13.87 -2.77
C CYS A 59 -3.82 -12.54 -2.07
N ASP A 60 -5.09 -12.25 -1.78
CA ASP A 60 -5.46 -11.11 -0.93
C ASP A 60 -4.82 -11.22 0.46
N ALA A 61 -4.96 -12.37 1.12
CA ALA A 61 -4.39 -12.58 2.45
C ALA A 61 -2.85 -12.54 2.45
N ASP A 62 -2.21 -13.18 1.48
CA ASP A 62 -0.75 -13.23 1.37
C ASP A 62 -0.15 -11.86 1.08
N CYS A 63 -0.75 -11.09 0.17
CA CYS A 63 -0.26 -9.76 -0.19
C CYS A 63 -0.55 -8.72 0.90
N ALA A 64 -1.73 -8.74 1.54
CA ALA A 64 -2.01 -7.90 2.69
C ALA A 64 -1.04 -8.19 3.85
N GLY A 65 -0.73 -9.47 4.10
CA GLY A 65 0.25 -9.86 5.11
C GLY A 65 1.67 -9.36 4.81
N LYS A 66 2.07 -9.29 3.53
CA LYS A 66 3.37 -8.73 3.11
C LYS A 66 3.41 -7.21 3.31
N GLU A 67 2.35 -6.52 2.95
CA GLU A 67 2.23 -5.06 3.11
C GLU A 67 2.33 -4.66 4.58
N ILE A 68 1.57 -5.32 5.47
CA ILE A 68 1.62 -5.07 6.91
C ILE A 68 3.03 -5.31 7.47
N LYS A 69 3.70 -6.39 7.05
CA LYS A 69 5.08 -6.67 7.47
C LYS A 69 6.06 -5.61 6.99
N ALA A 70 5.92 -5.12 5.76
CA ALA A 70 6.76 -4.05 5.22
C ALA A 70 6.58 -2.75 6.02
N LYS A 71 5.33 -2.34 6.30
CA LYS A 71 5.02 -1.16 7.11
C LYS A 71 5.58 -1.25 8.53
N ILE A 72 5.46 -2.43 9.17
CA ILE A 72 6.04 -2.66 10.50
C ILE A 72 7.57 -2.57 10.46
N ALA A 73 8.22 -3.09 9.42
CA ALA A 73 9.67 -3.01 9.27
C ALA A 73 10.16 -1.57 9.06
N GLU A 74 9.44 -0.77 8.27
CA GLU A 74 9.73 0.67 8.08
C GLU A 74 9.55 1.47 9.37
N MET A 75 8.59 1.12 10.22
CA MET A 75 8.38 1.78 11.53
C MET A 75 9.42 1.38 12.59
N ALA A 76 10.09 0.23 12.42
CA ALA A 76 11.10 -0.28 13.34
C ALA A 76 12.54 0.11 12.94
N SER A 77 12.70 0.77 11.79
CA SER A 77 13.99 1.23 11.22
C SER A 77 14.20 2.72 11.48
#